data_AF-A0A453FG39-F1
#
_entry.id   AF-A0A453FG39-F1
#
_cell.length_a   1.000
_cell.length_b   1.000
_cell.length_c   1.000
_cell.angle_alpha   90.00
_cell.angle_beta   90.00
_cell.angle_gamma   90.00
#
_symmetry.space_group_name_H-M   'P 1'
#
loop_
_entity.id
_entity.type
_entity.pdbx_description
1 polymer ?
#
loop_
_entity_poly.entity_id
_entity_poly.type
_entity_poly.pdbx_seq_one_letter_code
_entity_poly.pdbx_strand_id
1 'polypeptide(L)'
;FCSLIVDYAKIGFDFMKQSNQIGPLFHNIALQQYILLCAQVPEGGLRDKPGKNRDHYHSCYCLSGLSVSQYSAMTGSVSCPLPQHMLGPYSNLLEQIHPLYNVVLEKYEEAYEFFSSE
;
A
#
# COMPACT_ATOMS: atom_id res chain seq x y z
N PHE A 1 2.24 -11.84 35.08
CA PHE A 1 2.29 -10.77 34.06
C PHE A 1 3.49 -11.02 33.17
N CYS A 2 3.29 -11.79 32.09
CA CYS A 2 4.36 -12.08 31.14
C CYS A 2 4.55 -10.83 30.28
N SER A 3 5.66 -10.11 30.50
CA SER A 3 6.15 -9.13 29.56
C SER A 3 6.65 -9.91 28.35
N LEU A 4 5.80 -10.04 27.33
CA LEU A 4 6.28 -10.37 26.00
C LEU A 4 7.19 -9.22 25.59
N ILE A 5 8.49 -9.47 25.61
CA ILE A 5 9.48 -8.57 25.01
C ILE A 5 9.12 -8.52 23.52
N VAL A 6 8.62 -7.38 23.07
CA VAL A 6 8.37 -7.14 21.65
C VAL A 6 9.74 -7.02 20.98
N ASP A 7 10.03 -7.96 20.09
CA ASP A 7 11.21 -7.87 19.22
C ASP A 7 10.92 -6.84 18.12
N TYR A 8 11.31 -5.59 18.38
CA TYR A 8 11.10 -4.50 17.43
C TYR A 8 11.78 -4.72 16.08
N ALA A 9 12.77 -5.62 15.98
CA ALA A 9 13.40 -5.94 14.70
C ALA A 9 12.47 -6.78 13.79
N LYS A 10 11.54 -7.55 14.37
CA LYS A 10 10.64 -8.45 13.64
C LYS A 10 9.26 -7.88 13.39
N ILE A 11 8.94 -6.72 13.97
CA ILE A 11 7.59 -6.16 13.94
C ILE A 11 7.01 -6.02 12.52
N GLY A 12 7.81 -5.59 11.54
CA GLY A 12 7.38 -5.46 10.15
C GLY A 12 7.12 -6.81 9.49
N PHE A 13 8.04 -7.75 9.67
CA PHE A 13 7.94 -9.09 9.12
C PHE A 13 6.73 -9.84 9.70
N ASP A 14 6.54 -9.75 11.02
CA ASP A 14 5.40 -10.34 11.70
C ASP A 14 4.08 -9.66 11.30
N PHE A 15 4.09 -8.35 11.04
CA PHE A 15 2.94 -7.62 10.54
C PHE A 15 2.50 -8.14 9.17
N MET A 16 3.43 -8.33 8.23
CA MET A 16 3.10 -8.82 6.88
C MET A 16 2.64 -10.28 6.87
N LYS A 17 3.04 -11.10 7.84
CA LYS A 17 2.56 -12.48 7.99
C LYS A 17 1.10 -12.58 8.44
N GLN A 18 0.54 -11.52 9.00
CA GLN A 18 -0.85 -11.53 9.43
C GLN A 18 -1.75 -11.34 8.20
N SER A 19 -2.57 -12.34 7.92
CA SER A 19 -3.56 -12.24 6.84
C SER A 19 -4.82 -11.55 7.31
N ASN A 20 -5.31 -10.58 6.53
CA ASN A 20 -6.60 -9.97 6.77
C ASN A 20 -7.72 -10.99 6.52
N GLN A 21 -8.49 -11.31 7.56
CA GLN A 21 -9.60 -12.29 7.49
C GLN A 21 -10.97 -11.64 7.26
N ILE A 22 -11.06 -10.32 7.40
CA ILE A 22 -12.34 -9.59 7.47
C ILE A 22 -12.62 -8.85 6.15
N GLY A 23 -11.61 -8.74 5.27
CA GLY A 23 -11.68 -7.92 4.07
C GLY A 23 -11.37 -6.44 4.35
N PRO A 24 -11.52 -5.55 3.37
CA PRO A 24 -11.04 -4.18 3.49
C PRO A 24 -11.82 -3.43 4.58
N LEU A 25 -11.09 -2.74 5.46
CA LEU A 25 -11.67 -1.94 6.57
C LEU A 25 -12.21 -0.57 6.11
N PHE A 26 -12.10 -0.27 4.82
CA PHE A 26 -12.55 0.98 4.20
C PHE A 26 -13.05 0.69 2.79
N HIS A 27 -13.77 1.64 2.19
CA HIS A 27 -14.22 1.54 0.80
C HIS A 27 -13.05 1.71 -0.17
N ASN A 28 -12.35 0.63 -0.43
CA ASN A 28 -11.14 0.60 -1.24
C ASN A 28 -11.34 1.12 -2.67
N ILE A 29 -12.42 0.73 -3.35
CA ILE A 29 -12.74 1.22 -4.70
C ILE A 29 -13.04 2.72 -4.70
N ALA A 30 -13.73 3.24 -3.69
CA ALA A 30 -14.02 4.67 -3.59
C ALA A 30 -12.75 5.50 -3.39
N LEU A 31 -11.76 4.98 -2.66
CA LEU A 31 -10.45 5.62 -2.53
C LEU A 31 -9.70 5.65 -3.88
N GLN A 32 -9.70 4.55 -4.63
CA GLN A 32 -9.13 4.52 -5.98
C GLN A 32 -9.82 5.55 -6.89
N GLN A 33 -11.15 5.65 -6.82
CA GLN A 33 -11.91 6.64 -7.60
C GLN A 33 -11.47 8.07 -7.29
N TYR A 34 -11.34 8.43 -6.01
CA TYR A 34 -10.88 9.75 -5.63
C TYR A 34 -9.47 10.05 -6.16
N ILE A 35 -8.54 9.11 -6.00
CA ILE A 35 -7.15 9.31 -6.43
C ILE A 35 -7.06 9.48 -7.94
N LEU A 36 -7.67 8.56 -8.71
CA LEU A 36 -7.60 8.55 -10.17
C LEU A 36 -8.39 9.69 -10.82
N LEU A 37 -9.52 10.10 -10.24
CA LEU A 37 -10.38 11.12 -10.86
C LEU A 37 -10.15 12.54 -10.33
N CYS A 38 -9.69 12.70 -9.08
CA CYS A 38 -9.60 14.02 -8.44
C CYS A 38 -8.15 14.48 -8.15
N ALA A 39 -7.27 13.53 -7.80
CA ALA A 39 -5.91 13.82 -7.36
C ALA A 39 -4.89 13.88 -8.52
N GLN A 40 -5.17 13.30 -9.68
CA GLN A 40 -4.26 13.37 -10.83
C GLN A 40 -4.30 14.74 -11.53
N VAL A 41 -3.15 15.14 -12.06
CA VAL A 41 -2.97 16.33 -12.90
C VAL A 41 -2.57 15.89 -14.31
N PRO A 42 -3.20 16.40 -15.40
CA PRO A 42 -2.94 15.96 -16.77
C PRO A 42 -1.48 16.04 -17.20
N GLU A 43 -0.75 17.03 -16.70
CA GLU A 43 0.68 17.25 -16.98
C GLU A 43 1.60 16.31 -16.15
N GLY A 44 1.02 15.41 -15.37
CA GLY A 44 1.72 14.47 -14.48
C GLY A 44 1.72 14.89 -13.00
N GLY A 45 2.00 13.93 -12.12
CA GLY A 45 1.98 14.13 -10.67
C GLY A 45 0.58 14.13 -10.06
N LEU A 46 0.53 14.14 -8.73
CA LEU A 46 -0.71 14.18 -7.95
C LEU A 46 -0.71 15.35 -6.96
N ARG A 47 -1.92 15.71 -6.52
CA ARG A 47 -2.23 16.85 -5.65
C ARG A 47 -3.19 16.42 -4.54
N ASP A 48 -3.31 17.25 -3.52
CA ASP A 48 -4.31 17.15 -2.44
C ASP A 48 -5.75 16.96 -2.96
N LYS A 49 -6.23 17.95 -3.73
CA LYS A 49 -7.61 18.01 -4.25
C LYS A 49 -7.71 18.92 -5.48
N PRO A 50 -8.83 18.92 -6.22
CA PRO A 50 -9.06 19.85 -7.31
C PRO A 50 -8.83 21.32 -6.92
N GLY A 51 -8.13 22.06 -7.78
CA GLY A 51 -7.77 23.46 -7.54
C GLY A 51 -6.50 23.67 -6.70
N LYS A 52 -5.82 22.60 -6.27
CA LYS A 52 -4.48 22.69 -5.66
C LYS A 52 -3.37 22.32 -6.65
N ASN A 53 -2.17 22.81 -6.38
CA ASN A 53 -0.98 22.49 -7.16
C ASN A 53 -0.52 21.06 -6.86
N ARG A 54 0.14 20.43 -7.84
CA ARG A 54 0.86 19.17 -7.64
C ARG A 54 2.14 19.38 -6.86
N ASP A 55 2.55 18.37 -6.10
CA ASP A 55 3.87 18.31 -5.48
C ASP A 55 4.31 16.85 -5.27
N HIS A 56 5.57 16.66 -4.89
CA HIS A 56 6.15 15.33 -4.67
C HIS A 56 5.56 14.62 -3.45
N TYR A 57 5.14 15.37 -2.43
CA TYR A 57 4.57 14.81 -1.22
C TYR A 57 3.23 14.13 -1.54
N HIS A 58 2.30 14.84 -2.16
CA HIS A 58 1.01 14.28 -2.57
C HIS A 58 1.17 13.22 -3.64
N SER A 59 2.13 13.39 -4.57
CA SER A 59 2.44 12.33 -5.54
C SER A 59 2.82 11.02 -4.85
N CYS A 60 3.72 11.06 -3.87
CA CYS A 60 4.11 9.89 -3.08
C CYS A 60 2.90 9.30 -2.34
N TYR A 61 2.24 10.07 -1.49
CA TYR A 61 1.21 9.53 -0.61
C TYR A 61 -0.09 9.14 -1.32
N CYS A 62 -0.45 9.80 -2.42
CA CYS A 62 -1.58 9.34 -3.24
C CYS A 62 -1.27 8.02 -3.94
N LEU A 63 -0.04 7.81 -4.45
CA LEU A 63 0.35 6.52 -5.04
C LEU A 63 0.45 5.41 -3.98
N SER A 64 1.01 5.72 -2.80
CA SER A 64 1.02 4.81 -1.65
C SER A 64 -0.39 4.41 -1.22
N GLY A 65 -1.31 5.37 -1.10
CA GLY A 65 -2.71 5.11 -0.79
C GLY A 65 -3.43 4.32 -1.88
N LEU A 66 -3.09 4.57 -3.16
CA LEU A 66 -3.61 3.81 -4.28
C LEU A 66 -3.17 2.35 -4.19
N SER A 67 -1.88 2.08 -3.98
CA SER A 67 -1.36 0.73 -3.74
C SER A 67 -2.09 0.06 -2.57
N VAL A 68 -2.13 0.68 -1.38
CA VAL A 68 -2.83 0.10 -0.22
C VAL A 68 -4.29 -0.26 -0.53
N SER A 69 -5.01 0.59 -1.26
CA SER A 69 -6.40 0.32 -1.62
C SER A 69 -6.56 -0.89 -2.55
N GLN A 70 -5.62 -1.10 -3.48
CA GLN A 70 -5.65 -2.23 -4.42
C GLN A 70 -5.40 -3.57 -3.71
N TYR A 71 -4.53 -3.57 -2.70
CA TYR A 71 -4.15 -4.78 -1.94
C TYR A 71 -4.97 -5.00 -0.65
N SER A 72 -5.75 -4.02 -0.19
CA SER A 72 -6.50 -4.07 1.09
C SER A 72 -7.51 -5.22 1.23
N ALA A 73 -8.03 -5.71 0.11
CA ALA A 73 -9.03 -6.78 0.05
C ALA A 73 -8.41 -8.17 -0.19
N MET A 74 -7.09 -8.27 -0.20
CA MET A 74 -6.40 -9.54 -0.45
C MET A 74 -6.48 -10.45 0.77
N THR A 75 -7.16 -11.58 0.62
CA THR A 75 -7.26 -12.61 1.66
C THR A 75 -6.38 -13.80 1.27
N GLY A 76 -5.26 -13.99 1.96
CA GLY A 76 -4.34 -15.12 1.75
C GLY A 76 -3.11 -14.81 0.91
N SER A 77 -2.40 -15.86 0.47
CA SER A 77 -1.06 -15.83 -0.15
C SER A 77 -1.06 -15.49 -1.65
N VAL A 78 -2.07 -14.80 -2.17
CA VAL A 78 -2.05 -14.39 -3.58
C VAL A 78 -1.13 -13.18 -3.70
N SER A 79 -0.19 -13.18 -4.65
CA SER A 79 0.77 -12.07 -4.84
C SER A 79 0.19 -10.87 -5.60
N CYS A 80 -0.99 -11.03 -6.22
CA CYS A 80 -1.60 -10.05 -7.11
C CYS A 80 -3.09 -9.83 -6.80
N PRO A 81 -3.58 -8.58 -6.76
CA PRO A 81 -4.99 -8.29 -6.59
C PRO A 81 -5.84 -8.81 -7.76
N LEU A 82 -7.02 -9.37 -7.45
CA LEU A 82 -7.99 -9.74 -8.49
C LEU A 82 -8.52 -8.48 -9.21
N PRO A 83 -8.91 -8.57 -10.50
CA PRO A 83 -9.43 -7.43 -11.25
C PRO A 83 -10.61 -6.71 -10.59
N GLN A 84 -11.44 -7.40 -9.81
CA GLN A 84 -12.56 -6.80 -9.07
C GLN A 84 -12.13 -5.80 -7.98
N HIS A 85 -10.87 -5.85 -7.53
CA HIS A 85 -10.31 -4.93 -6.54
C HIS A 85 -9.58 -3.74 -7.19
N MET A 86 -9.66 -3.62 -8.52
CA MET A 86 -9.00 -2.60 -9.31
C MET A 86 -10.02 -1.69 -9.98
N LEU A 87 -9.84 -0.38 -9.88
CA LEU A 87 -10.60 0.57 -10.66
C LEU A 87 -9.92 0.82 -12.02
N GLY A 88 -10.63 0.46 -13.09
CA GLY A 88 -10.18 0.69 -14.47
C GLY A 88 -9.29 -0.44 -15.00
N PRO A 89 -8.48 -0.17 -16.03
CA PRO A 89 -7.61 -1.19 -16.63
C PRO A 89 -6.53 -1.67 -15.65
N TYR A 90 -6.07 -2.90 -15.83
CA TYR A 90 -5.04 -3.50 -14.98
C TYR A 90 -3.69 -2.78 -15.07
N SER A 91 -3.49 -1.93 -16.09
CA SER A 91 -2.35 -1.00 -16.17
C SER A 91 -2.30 0.03 -15.04
N ASN A 92 -3.39 0.19 -14.26
CA ASN A 92 -3.42 1.02 -13.06
C ASN A 92 -2.83 0.32 -11.83
N LEU A 93 -2.47 -0.97 -11.92
CA LEU A 93 -1.88 -1.72 -10.82
C LEU A 93 -0.52 -1.13 -10.45
N LEU A 94 -0.37 -0.80 -9.17
CA LEU A 94 0.90 -0.41 -8.58
C LEU A 94 1.53 -1.58 -7.83
N GLU A 95 2.83 -1.49 -7.59
CA GLU A 95 3.54 -2.43 -6.71
C GLU A 95 2.97 -2.37 -5.29
N GLN A 96 2.96 -3.53 -4.61
CA GLN A 96 2.56 -3.59 -3.21
C GLN A 96 3.58 -2.87 -2.33
N ILE A 97 3.09 -2.05 -1.41
CA ILE A 97 3.94 -1.42 -0.39
C ILE A 97 3.76 -2.08 0.98
N HIS A 98 4.83 -2.05 1.79
CA HIS A 98 4.78 -2.41 3.20
C HIS A 98 3.97 -1.36 3.98
N PRO A 99 2.82 -1.68 4.59
CA PRO A 99 1.92 -0.68 5.17
C PRO A 99 2.52 0.12 6.33
N LEU A 100 3.49 -0.44 7.08
CA LEU A 100 4.17 0.29 8.16
C LEU A 100 5.30 1.21 7.69
N TYR A 101 6.03 0.87 6.62
CA TYR A 101 7.25 1.57 6.22
C TYR A 101 7.10 2.36 4.92
N ASN A 102 6.00 2.18 4.20
CA ASN A 102 5.71 2.86 2.94
C ASN A 102 6.82 2.73 1.89
N VAL A 103 7.39 1.54 1.78
CA VAL A 103 8.36 1.13 0.75
C VAL A 103 7.79 -0.06 0.00
N VAL A 104 8.26 -0.31 -1.23
CA VAL A 104 7.88 -1.51 -1.99
C VAL A 104 8.18 -2.76 -1.17
N LEU A 105 7.22 -3.70 -1.11
CA LEU A 105 7.30 -4.87 -0.23
C LEU A 105 8.53 -5.72 -0.53
N GLU A 106 8.84 -5.96 -1.79
CA GLU A 106 10.05 -6.68 -2.21
C GLU A 106 11.33 -6.01 -1.69
N LYS A 107 11.39 -4.67 -1.69
CA LYS A 107 12.54 -3.92 -1.15
C LYS A 107 12.64 -3.98 0.36
N TYR A 108 11.51 -4.06 1.05
CA TYR A 108 11.51 -4.34 2.48
C TYR A 108 12.04 -5.75 2.77
N GLU A 109 11.60 -6.76 2.03
CA GLU A 109 12.02 -8.15 2.21
C GLU A 109 13.52 -8.33 1.93
N GLU A 110 14.03 -7.77 0.82
CA GLU A 110 15.46 -7.73 0.50
C GLU A 110 16.29 -7.14 1.66
N ALA A 111 15.87 -5.98 2.19
CA ALA A 111 16.57 -5.33 3.30
C ALA A 111 16.48 -6.15 4.59
N TYR A 112 15.31 -6.70 4.91
CA TYR A 112 15.09 -7.50 6.11
C TYR A 112 15.95 -8.77 6.09
N GLU A 113 16.03 -9.48 4.96
CA GLU A 113 16.86 -10.67 4.82
C GLU A 113 18.35 -10.35 4.99
N PHE A 114 18.83 -9.28 4.36
CA PHE A 114 20.21 -8.82 4.49
C PHE A 114 20.60 -8.58 5.94
N PHE A 115 19.83 -7.76 6.67
CA PHE A 115 20.14 -7.39 8.05
C PHE A 115 19.77 -8.47 9.10
N SER A 116 18.98 -9.49 8.74
CA SER A 116 18.69 -10.64 9.62
C SER A 116 19.75 -11.74 9.55
N SER A 117 20.66 -11.66 8.57
CA SER A 117 21.72 -12.65 8.35
C SER A 117 23.02 -12.36 9.11
N GLU A 118 23.09 -11.22 9.81
CA GLU A 118 24.17 -10.83 10.75
C GLU A 118 23.83 -11.21 12.20
#